data_AF-A0A2G5L9R7-F1
#
_entry.id   AF-A0A2G5L9R7-F1
#
_cell.length_a   1.000
_cell.length_b   1.000
_cell.length_c   1.000
_cell.angle_alpha   90.00
_cell.angle_beta   90.00
_cell.angle_gamma   90.00
#
_symmetry.space_group_name_H-M   'P 1'
#
loop_
_entity.id
_entity.type
_entity.pdbx_description
1 polymer ?
#
loop_
_entity_poly.entity_id
_entity_poly.type
_entity_poly.pdbx_seq_one_letter_code
_entity_poly.pdbx_strand_id
1 'polypeptide(L)'
;MSIAKQKFKLPRKKKKFLKKGIWLYPADENGDSLSAKPAIYEKDYLAFKEGSLRNLLNRSKKKTKEFRKNLDKEVFVSDEMLLTFVNEIFSDRYEQDSYKSLIRAKNSKKAVVAYFNFLNAFEIYKNGNDSYANICCMSVDLAIDLLSSKKKSKL
;
A
#
# COMPACT_ATOMS: atom_id res chain seq x y z
N MET A 1 -36.12 37.20 15.91
CA MET A 1 -35.28 37.08 14.70
C MET A 1 -34.56 35.73 14.73
N SER A 2 -35.01 34.76 13.94
CA SER A 2 -34.33 33.46 13.80
C SER A 2 -33.21 33.63 12.78
N ILE A 3 -31.96 33.73 13.26
CA ILE A 3 -30.79 33.75 12.37
C ILE A 3 -30.67 32.35 11.78
N ALA A 4 -31.06 32.20 10.51
CA ALA A 4 -30.92 30.94 9.78
C ALA A 4 -29.45 30.53 9.79
N LYS A 5 -29.13 29.43 10.48
CA LYS A 5 -27.78 28.86 10.58
C LYS A 5 -27.26 28.59 9.16
N GLN A 6 -26.37 29.46 8.68
CA GLN A 6 -25.87 29.40 7.30
C GLN A 6 -25.19 28.04 7.11
N LYS A 7 -25.76 27.19 6.26
CA LYS A 7 -25.19 25.85 6.03
C LYS A 7 -23.82 26.02 5.38
N PHE A 8 -22.77 25.51 6.03
CA PHE A 8 -21.42 25.49 5.50
C PHE A 8 -21.40 24.94 4.07
N LYS A 9 -20.97 25.77 3.12
CA LYS A 9 -20.95 25.45 1.69
C LYS A 9 -19.59 25.76 1.10
N LEU A 10 -18.98 24.75 0.49
CA LEU A 10 -17.73 24.88 -0.23
C LEU A 10 -17.93 24.92 -1.74
N PRO A 11 -17.10 25.67 -2.49
CA PRO A 11 -17.06 25.58 -3.94
C PRO A 11 -16.83 24.14 -4.41
N ARG A 12 -17.54 23.74 -5.46
CA ARG A 12 -17.53 22.35 -5.99
C ARG A 12 -16.12 21.80 -6.19
N LYS A 13 -15.22 22.60 -6.78
CA LYS A 13 -13.81 22.20 -7.03
C LYS A 13 -13.06 21.88 -5.73
N LYS A 14 -13.16 22.76 -4.72
CA LYS A 14 -12.54 22.56 -3.39
C LYS A 14 -13.14 21.36 -2.66
N LYS A 15 -14.46 21.22 -2.68
CA LYS A 15 -15.14 20.06 -2.09
C LYS A 15 -14.69 18.74 -2.72
N LYS A 16 -14.55 18.69 -4.05
CA LYS A 16 -14.07 17.50 -4.78
C LYS A 16 -12.62 17.17 -4.44
N PHE A 17 -11.75 18.17 -4.29
CA PHE A 17 -10.36 17.97 -3.86
C PHE A 17 -10.29 17.35 -2.46
N LEU A 18 -10.99 17.95 -1.49
CA LEU A 18 -10.99 17.49 -0.10
C LEU A 18 -11.54 16.07 0.04
N LYS A 19 -12.57 15.71 -0.74
CA LYS A 19 -13.11 14.34 -0.75
C LYS A 19 -12.16 13.26 -1.27
N LYS A 20 -11.08 13.61 -1.98
CA LYS A 20 -10.10 12.63 -2.48
C LYS A 20 -9.08 12.23 -1.42
N GLY A 21 -8.92 13.01 -0.35
CA GLY A 21 -7.98 12.74 0.72
C GLY A 21 -8.64 12.06 1.91
N ILE A 22 -7.85 11.34 2.69
CA ILE A 22 -8.22 10.94 4.05
C ILE A 22 -7.47 11.89 4.96
N TRP A 23 -8.20 12.79 5.61
CA TRP A 23 -7.65 13.82 6.46
C TRP A 23 -7.72 13.37 7.91
N LEU A 24 -6.64 13.58 8.64
CA LEU A 24 -6.52 13.27 10.05
C LEU A 24 -6.00 14.50 10.80
N TYR A 25 -6.47 14.66 12.03
CA TYR A 25 -5.82 15.50 13.01
C TYR A 25 -4.45 14.90 13.40
N PRO A 26 -3.55 15.68 14.01
CA PRO A 26 -2.33 15.12 14.60
C PRO A 26 -2.67 14.03 15.61
N ALA A 27 -1.74 13.09 15.77
CA ALA A 27 -1.90 12.00 16.72
C ALA A 27 -1.93 12.55 18.16
N ASP A 28 -2.73 11.92 19.01
CA ASP A 28 -2.69 12.13 20.45
C ASP A 28 -1.47 11.46 21.09
N GLU A 29 -1.33 11.59 22.41
CA GLU A 29 -0.23 11.01 23.19
C GLU A 29 -0.16 9.48 23.10
N ASN A 30 -1.26 8.82 22.73
CA ASN A 30 -1.35 7.37 22.56
C ASN A 30 -1.08 6.92 21.11
N GLY A 31 -0.89 7.86 20.18
CA GLY A 31 -0.65 7.58 18.77
C GLY A 31 -1.93 7.47 17.92
N ASP A 32 -3.11 7.65 18.51
CA ASP A 32 -4.38 7.61 17.80
C ASP A 32 -4.67 8.95 17.13
N SER A 33 -5.30 8.91 15.95
CA SER A 33 -5.58 10.12 15.16
C SER A 33 -7.05 10.23 14.81
N LEU A 34 -7.65 11.39 15.12
CA LEU A 34 -9.04 11.65 14.79
C LEU A 34 -9.22 11.93 13.30
N SER A 35 -10.20 11.28 12.67
CA SER A 35 -10.55 11.55 11.28
C SER A 35 -11.24 12.90 11.09
N ALA A 36 -10.84 13.64 10.08
CA ALA A 36 -11.39 14.93 9.71
C ALA A 36 -12.13 14.85 8.36
N LYS A 37 -13.27 15.54 8.26
CA LYS A 37 -14.10 15.65 7.06
C LYS A 37 -14.24 17.13 6.64
N PRO A 38 -13.15 17.77 6.18
CA PRO A 38 -13.13 19.20 5.79
C PRO A 38 -14.06 19.54 4.62
N ALA A 39 -14.56 18.55 3.89
CA ALA A 39 -15.54 18.75 2.82
C ALA A 39 -16.99 18.94 3.33
N ILE A 40 -17.24 18.65 4.62
CA ILE A 40 -18.57 18.56 5.24
C ILE A 40 -18.66 19.49 6.45
N TYR A 41 -17.63 19.53 7.30
CA TYR A 41 -17.64 20.32 8.53
C TYR A 41 -16.74 21.55 8.42
N GLU A 42 -17.23 22.67 8.93
CA GLU A 42 -16.53 23.96 8.90
C GLU A 42 -15.28 23.95 9.79
N LYS A 43 -15.38 23.39 11.00
CA LYS A 43 -14.25 23.23 11.93
C LYS A 43 -13.07 22.50 11.27
N ASP A 44 -13.36 21.41 10.59
CA ASP A 44 -12.35 20.61 9.89
C ASP A 44 -11.79 21.39 8.69
N TYR A 45 -12.60 22.20 8.02
CA TYR A 45 -12.13 23.03 6.92
C TYR A 45 -11.22 24.18 7.39
N LEU A 46 -11.49 24.76 8.57
CA LEU A 46 -10.61 25.73 9.20
C LEU A 46 -9.28 25.07 9.58
N ALA A 47 -9.32 23.91 10.25
CA ALA A 47 -8.13 23.13 10.56
C ALA A 47 -7.32 22.72 9.31
N PHE A 48 -8.02 22.42 8.21
CA PHE A 48 -7.39 22.19 6.90
C PHE A 48 -6.66 23.46 6.40
N LYS A 49 -7.31 24.62 6.50
CA LYS A 49 -6.77 25.91 6.05
C LYS A 49 -5.58 26.35 6.89
N GLU A 50 -5.59 26.04 8.18
CA GLU A 50 -4.51 26.29 9.14
C GLU A 50 -3.32 25.31 8.97
N GLY A 51 -3.49 24.25 8.17
CA GLY A 51 -2.44 23.28 7.89
C GLY A 51 -2.25 22.22 8.98
N SER A 52 -3.15 22.16 9.96
CA SER A 52 -3.08 21.21 11.08
C SER A 52 -3.47 19.78 10.68
N LEU A 53 -4.12 19.59 9.52
CA LEU A 53 -4.54 18.27 9.06
C LEU A 53 -3.47 17.59 8.20
N ARG A 54 -3.26 16.29 8.48
CA ARG A 54 -2.43 15.41 7.66
C ARG A 54 -3.29 14.61 6.69
N ASN A 55 -2.86 14.46 5.44
CA ASN A 55 -3.53 13.61 4.46
C ASN A 55 -2.78 12.28 4.29
N LEU A 56 -3.41 11.17 4.66
CA LEU A 56 -2.83 9.82 4.52
C LEU A 56 -2.61 9.41 3.06
N LEU A 57 -3.45 9.89 2.15
CA LEU A 57 -3.38 9.56 0.74
C LEU A 57 -2.42 10.47 -0.04
N ASN A 58 -1.85 11.49 0.60
CA ASN A 58 -0.86 12.36 -0.03
C ASN A 58 0.52 11.69 -0.04
N ARG A 59 0.64 10.58 -0.78
CA ARG A 59 1.93 9.95 -1.07
C ARG A 59 2.60 10.74 -2.20
N SER A 60 3.82 11.21 -1.96
CA SER A 60 4.63 11.84 -3.00
C SER A 60 4.84 10.84 -4.14
N LYS A 61 4.48 11.23 -5.38
CA LYS A 61 4.72 10.42 -6.58
C LYS A 61 6.18 9.99 -6.69
N LYS A 62 7.12 10.85 -6.24
CA LYS A 62 8.55 10.57 -6.21
C LYS A 62 8.87 9.41 -5.26
N LYS A 63 8.38 9.47 -4.02
CA LYS A 63 8.55 8.40 -3.03
C LYS A 63 7.96 7.07 -3.51
N THR A 64 6.77 7.10 -4.12
CA THR A 64 6.16 5.88 -4.69
C THR A 64 7.00 5.30 -5.83
N LYS A 65 7.57 6.15 -6.69
CA LYS A 65 8.43 5.72 -7.80
C LYS A 65 9.74 5.11 -7.30
N GLU A 66 10.36 5.73 -6.29
CA GLU A 66 11.58 5.22 -5.64
C GLU A 66 11.32 3.88 -4.96
N PHE A 67 10.21 3.76 -4.22
CA PHE A 67 9.78 2.50 -3.59
C PHE A 67 9.64 1.36 -4.61
N ARG A 68 8.94 1.61 -5.72
CA ARG A 68 8.80 0.60 -6.79
C ARG A 68 10.13 0.26 -7.43
N LYS A 69 10.97 1.26 -7.71
CA LYS A 69 12.29 1.03 -8.29
C LYS A 69 13.16 0.13 -7.41
N ASN A 70 13.00 0.18 -6.08
CA ASN A 70 13.74 -0.69 -5.17
C ASN A 70 13.21 -2.12 -5.16
N LEU A 71 11.90 -2.33 -5.29
CA LEU A 71 11.28 -3.65 -5.33
C LEU A 71 11.42 -4.34 -6.69
N ASP A 72 11.37 -3.58 -7.78
CA ASP A 72 11.44 -4.10 -9.15
C ASP A 72 12.89 -4.41 -9.60
N LYS A 73 13.88 -4.34 -8.69
CA LYS A 73 15.28 -4.66 -9.02
C LYS A 73 15.40 -6.13 -9.40
N GLU A 74 16.03 -6.40 -10.53
CA GLU A 74 16.26 -7.77 -10.99
C GLU A 74 17.28 -8.45 -10.08
N VAL A 75 16.84 -9.51 -9.41
CA VAL A 75 17.66 -10.34 -8.52
C VAL A 75 17.32 -11.79 -8.78
N PHE A 76 18.32 -12.65 -8.88
CA PHE A 76 18.15 -14.08 -9.04
C PHE A 76 18.87 -14.80 -7.92
N VAL A 77 18.20 -15.79 -7.35
CA VAL A 77 18.77 -16.70 -6.35
C VAL A 77 18.56 -18.15 -6.78
N SER A 78 19.35 -19.05 -6.20
CA SER A 78 19.16 -20.49 -6.37
C SER A 78 17.80 -20.92 -5.81
N ASP A 79 17.30 -22.03 -6.33
CA ASP A 79 15.99 -22.56 -5.95
C ASP A 79 15.96 -23.04 -4.47
N GLU A 80 17.12 -23.43 -3.93
CA GLU A 80 17.33 -23.79 -2.52
C GLU A 80 17.25 -22.57 -1.60
N MET A 81 17.88 -21.46 -2.00
CA MET A 81 17.81 -20.20 -1.25
C MET A 81 16.39 -19.63 -1.27
N LEU A 82 15.70 -19.73 -2.41
CA LEU A 82 14.30 -19.32 -2.52
C LEU A 82 13.41 -20.11 -1.56
N LEU A 83 13.61 -21.43 -1.46
CA LEU A 83 12.85 -22.26 -0.53
C LEU A 83 13.06 -21.82 0.91
N THR A 84 14.31 -21.54 1.29
CA THR A 84 14.66 -21.04 2.62
C THR A 84 13.93 -19.73 2.93
N PHE A 85 13.87 -18.80 1.97
CA PHE A 85 13.19 -17.51 2.15
C PHE A 85 11.68 -17.66 2.30
N VAL A 86 11.08 -18.61 1.56
CA VAL A 86 9.65 -18.90 1.65
C VAL A 86 9.31 -19.50 3.01
N ASN A 87 10.10 -20.45 3.50
CA ASN A 87 9.85 -21.11 4.78
C ASN A 87 10.01 -20.17 5.98
N GLU A 88 10.82 -19.11 5.86
CA GLU A 88 10.92 -18.09 6.91
C GLU A 88 9.73 -17.12 6.96
N ILE A 89 9.01 -16.93 5.85
CA ILE A 89 7.90 -15.97 5.76
C ILE A 89 6.54 -16.66 5.93
N PHE A 90 6.37 -17.84 5.35
CA PHE A 90 5.10 -18.54 5.29
C PHE A 90 5.08 -19.70 6.28
N SER A 91 3.90 -19.97 6.84
CA SER A 91 3.70 -21.22 7.59
C SER A 91 3.67 -22.43 6.66
N ASP A 92 3.95 -23.61 7.22
CA ASP A 92 4.04 -24.90 6.53
C ASP A 92 2.84 -25.19 5.61
N ARG A 93 1.67 -24.65 5.95
CA ARG A 93 0.45 -24.82 5.15
C ARG A 93 0.52 -24.15 3.77
N TYR A 94 1.26 -23.04 3.66
CA TYR A 94 1.29 -22.20 2.46
C TYR A 94 2.66 -22.20 1.76
N GLU A 95 3.72 -22.70 2.41
CA GLU A 95 5.08 -22.68 1.89
C GLU A 95 5.18 -23.32 0.49
N GLN A 96 4.58 -24.48 0.28
CA GLN A 96 4.76 -25.24 -0.95
C GLN A 96 4.10 -24.56 -2.15
N ASP A 97 2.90 -24.00 -1.93
CA ASP A 97 2.14 -23.32 -2.98
C ASP A 97 2.78 -21.97 -3.32
N SER A 98 3.25 -21.24 -2.30
CA SER A 98 4.01 -20.00 -2.48
C SER A 98 5.31 -20.26 -3.26
N TYR A 99 6.08 -21.27 -2.86
CA TYR A 99 7.31 -21.65 -3.53
C TYR A 99 7.08 -22.04 -5.00
N LYS A 100 6.11 -22.92 -5.27
CA LYS A 100 5.76 -23.33 -6.64
C LYS A 100 5.32 -22.13 -7.49
N SER A 101 4.57 -21.20 -6.91
CA SER A 101 4.12 -19.99 -7.61
C SER A 101 5.28 -19.07 -7.97
N LEU A 102 6.24 -18.89 -7.06
CA LEU A 102 7.44 -18.10 -7.30
C LEU A 102 8.39 -18.73 -8.33
N ILE A 103 8.57 -20.05 -8.32
CA ILE A 103 9.34 -20.76 -9.35
C ILE A 103 8.70 -20.61 -10.73
N ARG A 104 7.38 -20.71 -10.83
CA ARG A 104 6.66 -20.44 -12.10
C ARG A 104 6.80 -18.99 -12.52
N ALA A 105 6.78 -18.06 -11.57
CA ALA A 105 6.96 -16.63 -11.84
C ALA A 105 8.37 -16.32 -12.35
N LYS A 106 9.41 -16.92 -11.74
CA LYS A 106 10.82 -16.82 -12.15
C LYS A 106 11.01 -17.15 -13.64
N ASN A 107 10.27 -18.15 -14.14
CA ASN A 107 10.37 -18.62 -15.53
C ASN A 107 9.41 -17.89 -16.50
N SER A 108 8.61 -16.93 -16.05
CA SER A 108 7.61 -16.23 -16.86
C SER A 108 7.97 -14.77 -17.08
N LYS A 109 8.13 -14.35 -18.33
CA LYS A 109 8.40 -12.92 -18.67
C LYS A 109 7.38 -11.94 -18.07
N LYS A 110 6.13 -12.39 -17.89
CA LYS A 110 5.06 -11.55 -17.34
C LYS A 110 5.09 -11.48 -15.80
N ALA A 111 5.39 -12.59 -15.14
CA ALA A 111 5.29 -12.72 -13.69
C ALA A 111 6.63 -12.58 -12.96
N VAL A 112 7.76 -12.53 -13.67
CA VAL A 112 9.11 -12.42 -13.07
C VAL A 112 9.25 -11.19 -12.15
N VAL A 113 8.52 -10.11 -12.43
CA VAL A 113 8.48 -8.92 -11.55
C VAL A 113 7.96 -9.28 -10.15
N ALA A 114 6.97 -10.17 -10.04
CA ALA A 114 6.46 -10.60 -8.74
C ALA A 114 7.50 -11.42 -7.97
N TYR A 115 8.32 -12.20 -8.67
CA TYR A 115 9.46 -12.91 -8.08
C TYR A 115 10.52 -11.94 -7.55
N PHE A 116 10.90 -10.92 -8.33
CA PHE A 116 11.83 -9.88 -7.87
C PHE A 116 11.30 -9.10 -6.67
N ASN A 117 10.01 -8.74 -6.68
CA ASN A 117 9.36 -8.06 -5.56
C ASN A 117 9.44 -8.89 -4.27
N PHE A 118 9.25 -10.21 -4.36
CA PHE A 118 9.37 -11.09 -3.21
C PHE A 118 10.79 -11.07 -2.61
N LEU A 119 11.83 -11.23 -3.46
CA LEU A 119 13.21 -11.27 -3.00
C LEU A 119 13.67 -9.95 -2.37
N ASN A 120 13.40 -8.84 -3.05
CA ASN A 120 13.78 -7.52 -2.55
C ASN A 120 13.00 -7.18 -1.28
N ALA A 121 11.72 -7.59 -1.18
CA ALA A 121 10.96 -7.41 0.04
C ALA A 121 11.51 -8.24 1.20
N PHE A 122 11.93 -9.48 0.93
CA PHE A 122 12.53 -10.35 1.93
C PHE A 122 13.86 -9.80 2.46
N GLU A 123 14.72 -9.26 1.59
CA GLU A 123 15.97 -8.62 2.01
C GLU A 123 15.71 -7.43 2.93
N ILE A 124 14.71 -6.61 2.61
CA ILE A 124 14.32 -5.46 3.44
C ILE A 124 13.70 -5.92 4.78
N TYR A 125 12.92 -7.00 4.76
CA TYR A 125 12.39 -7.64 5.97
C TYR A 125 13.52 -8.12 6.88
N LYS A 126 14.50 -8.86 6.35
CA LYS A 126 15.71 -9.31 7.07
C LYS A 126 16.50 -8.16 7.70
N ASN A 127 16.52 -7.00 7.03
CA ASN A 127 17.17 -5.79 7.52
C ASN A 127 16.38 -5.05 8.63
N GLY A 128 15.32 -5.66 9.18
CA GLY A 128 14.59 -5.18 10.36
C GLY A 128 13.31 -4.41 10.06
N ASN A 129 12.74 -4.52 8.86
CA ASN A 129 11.49 -3.87 8.51
C ASN A 129 10.35 -4.89 8.33
N ASP A 130 9.73 -5.26 9.46
CA ASP A 130 8.69 -6.30 9.55
C ASP A 130 7.50 -6.07 8.60
N SER A 131 7.20 -4.82 8.26
CA SER A 131 6.12 -4.48 7.33
C SER A 131 6.30 -5.07 5.93
N TYR A 132 7.53 -5.45 5.56
CA TYR A 132 7.83 -6.05 4.27
C TYR A 132 7.47 -7.54 4.18
N ALA A 133 7.23 -8.23 5.31
CA ALA A 133 6.65 -9.58 5.29
C ALA A 133 5.28 -9.59 4.57
N ASN A 134 4.47 -8.56 4.79
CA ASN A 134 3.20 -8.40 4.05
C ASN A 134 3.43 -8.20 2.55
N ILE A 135 4.50 -7.51 2.17
CA ILE A 135 4.86 -7.30 0.75
C ILE A 135 5.31 -8.63 0.12
N CYS A 136 6.00 -9.49 0.86
CA CYS A 136 6.30 -10.85 0.42
C CYS A 136 5.02 -11.63 0.10
N CYS A 137 4.03 -11.64 1.01
CA CYS A 137 2.72 -12.26 0.76
C CYS A 137 2.03 -11.68 -0.47
N MET A 138 1.95 -10.35 -0.58
CA MET A 138 1.35 -9.67 -1.73
C MET A 138 2.07 -9.98 -3.06
N SER A 139 3.38 -10.26 -3.01
CA SER A 139 4.16 -10.61 -4.20
C SER A 139 3.78 -12.01 -4.70
N VAL A 140 3.49 -12.95 -3.80
CA VAL A 140 2.97 -14.28 -4.18
C VAL A 140 1.57 -14.16 -4.78
N ASP A 141 0.67 -13.39 -4.18
CA ASP A 141 -0.66 -13.15 -4.75
C ASP A 141 -0.58 -12.53 -6.14
N LEU A 142 0.33 -11.57 -6.32
CA LEU A 142 0.61 -10.95 -7.62
C LEU A 142 1.13 -11.98 -8.62
N ALA A 143 2.04 -12.87 -8.20
CA ALA A 143 2.53 -13.95 -9.05
C ALA A 143 1.38 -14.86 -9.51
N ILE A 144 0.51 -15.28 -8.60
CA ILE A 144 -0.68 -16.09 -8.89
C ILE A 144 -1.60 -15.36 -9.88
N ASP A 145 -1.91 -14.09 -9.61
CA ASP A 145 -2.74 -13.26 -10.49
C ASP A 145 -2.15 -13.14 -11.90
N LEU A 146 -0.84 -12.90 -12.02
CA LEU A 146 -0.16 -12.73 -13.31
C LEU A 146 -0.04 -14.03 -14.09
N LEU A 147 0.17 -15.16 -13.40
CA LEU A 147 0.22 -16.50 -13.98
C LEU A 147 -1.17 -17.00 -14.37
N SER A 148 -2.21 -16.61 -13.64
CA SER A 148 -3.59 -16.92 -13.98
C SER A 148 -4.04 -16.11 -15.21
N SER A 149 -4.63 -16.78 -16.20
CA SER A 149 -5.21 -16.12 -17.38
C SER A 149 -6.54 -15.41 -17.09
N LYS A 150 -7.04 -15.47 -15.85
CA LYS A 150 -8.31 -14.88 -15.46
C LYS A 150 -8.16 -13.35 -15.40
N LYS A 151 -8.65 -12.66 -16.44
CA LYS A 151 -9.02 -11.24 -16.34
C LYS A 151 -9.98 -11.10 -15.16
N LYS A 152 -9.57 -10.42 -14.09
CA LYS A 152 -10.50 -9.98 -13.04
C LYS A 152 -11.62 -9.20 -13.72
N SER A 153 -12.84 -9.72 -13.70
CA SER A 153 -14.03 -8.92 -14.01
C SER A 153 -14.03 -7.79 -13.00
N LYS A 154 -14.05 -6.54 -13.50
CA LYS A 154 -14.21 -5.37 -12.64
C LYS A 154 -15.56 -5.51 -11.93
N LEU A 155 -15.52 -5.71 -10.61
CA LEU A 155 -16.63 -5.39 -9.70
C LEU A 155 -16.58 -3.90 -9.39
#